data_AF-A0A655JNU3-F1
#
_entry.id   AF-A0A655JNU3-F1
#
_cell.length_a   1.000
_cell.length_b   1.000
_cell.length_c   1.000
_cell.angle_alpha   90.00
_cell.angle_beta   90.00
_cell.angle_gamma   90.00
#
_symmetry.space_group_name_H-M   'P 1'
#
loop_
_entity.id
_entity.type
_entity.pdbx_description
1 polymer ?
#
loop_
_entity_poly.entity_id
_entity_poly.type
_entity_poly.pdbx_seq_one_letter_code
_entity_poly.pdbx_strand_id
1 'polypeptide(L)'
;MGGMFDGQPITEWNIRVDPEAASEVFTAWAGQRQLPIVCGLDLTRRVAMTPDILARLASVCGSSPVMRVIEDALRFYFESHEARGHGYLAYMHDPLAAAVAMDPELLTTRTATVDVDPTGATVTDWSGKRNPNARIGMSVDPAVFFDRFVERIGRFARRT
;
A
#
# COMPACT_ATOMS: atom_id res chain seq x y z
N MET A 1 -4.57 -3.74 -1.61
CA MET A 1 -4.13 -2.86 -0.51
C MET A 1 -5.27 -2.87 0.51
N GLY A 2 -4.98 -3.13 1.77
CA GLY A 2 -6.00 -3.05 2.83
C GLY A 2 -5.62 -3.80 4.11
N GLY A 3 -6.29 -3.44 5.20
CA GLY A 3 -6.10 -4.02 6.54
C GLY A 3 -5.02 -3.36 7.40
N MET A 4 -4.95 -3.80 8.65
CA MET A 4 -3.97 -3.41 9.68
C MET A 4 -3.61 -4.65 10.50
N PHE A 5 -2.34 -5.05 10.48
CA PHE A 5 -1.96 -6.41 10.91
C PHE A 5 -1.03 -6.46 12.13
N ASP A 6 -0.68 -5.31 12.71
CA ASP A 6 0.18 -5.21 13.90
C ASP A 6 -0.59 -5.21 15.24
N GLY A 7 -1.92 -5.37 15.19
CA GLY A 7 -2.79 -5.43 16.36
C GLY A 7 -3.28 -4.08 16.88
N GLN A 8 -2.97 -2.96 16.21
CA GLN A 8 -3.59 -1.67 16.56
C GLN A 8 -5.09 -1.68 16.27
N PRO A 9 -5.91 -0.99 17.10
CA PRO A 9 -7.37 -0.92 16.92
C PRO A 9 -7.76 0.08 15.83
N ILE A 10 -7.14 -0.01 14.66
CA ILE A 10 -7.40 0.85 13.50
C ILE A 10 -8.03 -0.01 12.41
N THR A 11 -9.20 0.39 11.96
CA THR A 11 -9.85 -0.20 10.78
C THR A 11 -9.40 0.55 9.53
N GLU A 12 -8.79 -0.18 8.60
CA GLU A 12 -8.39 0.36 7.32
C GLU A 12 -9.63 0.62 6.44
N TRP A 13 -9.58 1.66 5.61
CA TRP A 13 -10.74 2.15 4.87
C TRP A 13 -11.35 1.09 3.94
N ASN A 14 -10.56 0.41 3.12
CA ASN A 14 -11.07 -0.59 2.18
C ASN A 14 -11.74 -1.76 2.89
N ILE A 15 -11.20 -2.22 4.02
CA ILE A 15 -11.85 -3.27 4.83
C ILE A 15 -13.11 -2.75 5.51
N ARG A 16 -13.10 -1.54 6.07
CA ARG A 16 -14.27 -0.97 6.77
C ARG A 16 -15.45 -0.66 5.86
N VAL A 17 -15.20 -0.31 4.60
CA VAL A 17 -16.27 0.01 3.65
C VAL A 17 -17.15 -1.20 3.35
N ASP A 18 -16.56 -2.39 3.30
CA ASP A 18 -17.27 -3.65 3.03
C ASP A 18 -16.56 -4.83 3.74
N PRO A 19 -16.77 -4.99 5.06
CA PRO A 19 -16.10 -6.03 5.84
C PRO A 19 -16.57 -7.44 5.44
N GLU A 20 -17.81 -7.58 5.00
CA GLU A 20 -18.36 -8.84 4.49
C GLU A 20 -17.61 -9.29 3.24
N ALA A 21 -17.47 -8.43 2.23
CA ALA A 21 -16.72 -8.77 1.02
C ALA A 21 -15.24 -9.05 1.32
N ALA A 22 -14.63 -8.29 2.22
CA ALA A 22 -13.25 -8.55 2.64
C ALA A 22 -13.11 -9.94 3.32
N SER A 23 -14.07 -10.31 4.17
CA SER A 23 -14.11 -11.62 4.83
C SER A 23 -14.23 -12.76 3.81
N GLU A 24 -15.09 -12.61 2.80
CA GLU A 24 -15.22 -13.58 1.71
C GLU A 24 -13.92 -13.76 0.92
N VAL A 25 -13.24 -12.65 0.59
CA VAL A 25 -11.95 -12.70 -0.10
C VAL A 25 -10.91 -13.48 0.71
N PHE A 26 -10.72 -13.15 1.99
CA PHE A 26 -9.77 -13.88 2.84
C PHE A 26 -10.15 -15.35 3.01
N THR A 27 -11.45 -15.66 3.12
CA THR A 27 -11.93 -17.05 3.23
C THR A 27 -11.62 -17.84 1.96
N ALA A 28 -11.82 -17.25 0.78
CA ALA A 28 -11.59 -17.91 -0.52
C ALA A 28 -10.12 -18.31 -0.74
N TRP A 29 -9.17 -17.61 -0.11
CA TRP A 29 -7.74 -17.90 -0.21
C TRP A 29 -7.22 -18.94 0.79
N ALA A 30 -8.05 -19.39 1.73
CA ALA A 30 -7.63 -20.36 2.75
C ALA A 30 -7.17 -21.68 2.12
N GLY A 31 -5.92 -22.08 2.40
CA GLY A 31 -5.35 -23.35 1.93
C GLY A 31 -4.91 -23.36 0.46
N GLN A 32 -4.92 -22.20 -0.22
CA GLN A 32 -4.40 -22.09 -1.58
C GLN A 32 -2.87 -22.23 -1.61
N ARG A 33 -2.35 -22.85 -2.68
CA ARG A 33 -0.90 -23.07 -2.87
C ARG A 33 -0.12 -21.77 -2.99
N GLN A 34 -0.72 -20.76 -3.63
CA GLN A 34 -0.13 -19.43 -3.81
C GLN A 34 -1.04 -18.43 -3.12
N LEU A 35 -0.57 -17.91 -1.99
CA LEU A 35 -1.32 -16.93 -1.20
C LEU A 35 -1.08 -15.51 -1.73
N PRO A 36 -2.09 -14.64 -1.68
CA PRO A 36 -1.95 -13.24 -2.06
C PRO A 36 -1.01 -12.51 -1.08
N ILE A 37 -0.27 -11.53 -1.59
CA ILE A 37 0.45 -10.58 -0.75
C ILE A 37 -0.49 -9.43 -0.39
N VAL A 38 -0.63 -9.16 0.90
CA VAL A 38 -1.50 -8.12 1.42
C VAL A 38 -0.66 -6.99 2.01
N CYS A 39 -0.88 -5.78 1.52
CA CYS A 39 -0.22 -4.56 1.97
C CYS A 39 -1.18 -3.77 2.88
N GLY A 40 -0.95 -3.84 4.20
CA GLY A 40 -1.73 -3.14 5.21
C GLY A 40 -1.18 -1.76 5.57
N LEU A 41 -1.86 -1.05 6.47
CA LEU A 41 -1.46 0.28 6.95
C LEU A 41 -0.12 0.27 7.71
N ASP A 42 0.18 -0.81 8.44
CA ASP A 42 1.42 -1.03 9.17
C ASP A 42 2.67 -1.07 8.26
N LEU A 43 2.47 -1.43 6.99
CA LEU A 43 3.49 -1.38 5.93
C LEU A 43 3.42 -0.08 5.13
N THR A 44 2.26 0.23 4.58
CA THR A 44 2.09 1.27 3.55
C THR A 44 2.35 2.67 4.08
N ARG A 45 2.09 2.94 5.37
CA ARG A 45 2.42 4.23 6.01
C ARG A 45 3.92 4.50 6.13
N ARG A 46 4.78 3.50 5.89
CA ARG A 46 6.24 3.69 5.84
C ARG A 46 6.71 4.24 4.50
N VAL A 47 5.84 4.24 3.49
CA VAL A 47 6.15 4.73 2.14
C VAL A 47 5.43 6.06 1.95
N ALA A 48 6.09 7.15 2.32
CA ALA A 48 5.55 8.49 2.23
C ALA A 48 6.22 9.27 1.10
N MET A 49 5.40 9.77 0.16
CA MET A 49 5.81 10.76 -0.83
C MET A 49 5.99 12.10 -0.11
N THR A 50 7.18 12.67 -0.21
CA THR A 50 7.53 14.00 0.32
C THR A 50 7.71 14.99 -0.84
N PRO A 51 7.73 16.31 -0.56
CA PRO A 51 8.06 17.32 -1.57
C PRO A 51 9.38 17.06 -2.30
N ASP A 52 10.41 16.59 -1.61
CA ASP A 52 11.72 16.30 -2.22
C ASP A 52 11.65 15.14 -3.23
N ILE A 53 10.89 14.10 -2.91
CA ILE A 53 10.68 12.96 -3.80
C ILE A 53 9.82 13.38 -5.00
N LEU A 54 8.80 14.22 -4.77
CA LEU A 54 7.99 14.78 -5.84
C LEU A 54 8.81 15.67 -6.79
N ALA A 55 9.70 16.50 -6.25
CA ALA A 55 10.62 17.32 -7.03
C ALA A 55 11.61 16.46 -7.84
N ARG A 56 12.13 15.37 -7.25
CA ARG A 56 12.93 14.38 -7.97
C ARG A 56 12.15 13.77 -9.12
N LEU A 57 10.91 13.36 -8.91
CA LEU A 57 10.04 12.83 -9.97
C LEU A 57 9.83 13.86 -11.09
N ALA A 58 9.51 15.11 -10.73
CA ALA A 58 9.33 16.21 -11.68
C ALA A 58 10.58 16.42 -12.54
N SER A 59 11.78 16.35 -11.94
CA SER A 59 13.04 16.50 -12.68
C SER A 59 13.24 15.42 -13.76
N VAL A 60 12.74 14.21 -13.54
CA VAL A 60 12.87 13.08 -14.47
C VAL A 60 11.77 13.10 -15.54
N CYS A 61 10.57 13.53 -15.17
CA CYS A 61 9.40 13.57 -16.04
C CYS A 61 9.31 14.84 -16.90
N GLY A 62 9.95 15.93 -16.48
CA GLY A 62 9.79 17.25 -17.10
C GLY A 62 8.33 17.71 -17.13
N SER A 63 8.02 18.67 -18.01
CA SER A 63 6.67 19.22 -18.21
C SER A 63 5.74 18.27 -18.98
N SER A 64 5.60 17.03 -18.52
CA SER A 64 4.73 16.02 -19.13
C SER A 64 3.28 16.10 -18.60
N PRO A 65 2.27 15.70 -19.39
CA PRO A 65 0.88 15.68 -18.94
C PRO A 65 0.66 14.81 -17.69
N VAL A 66 1.35 13.68 -17.60
CA VAL A 66 1.28 12.79 -16.43
C VAL A 66 1.85 13.46 -15.18
N MET A 67 2.93 14.23 -15.31
CA MET A 67 3.51 14.93 -14.17
C MET A 67 2.54 15.96 -13.59
N ARG A 68 1.86 16.73 -14.46
CA ARG A 68 0.86 17.72 -14.03
C ARG A 68 -0.25 17.08 -13.19
N VAL A 69 -0.78 15.94 -13.65
CA VAL A 69 -1.82 15.20 -12.90
C VAL A 69 -1.31 14.73 -11.54
N ILE A 70 -0.07 14.25 -11.48
CA ILE A 70 0.54 13.78 -10.23
C ILE A 70 0.75 14.95 -9.26
N GLU A 71 1.25 16.10 -9.72
CA GLU A 71 1.44 17.30 -8.90
C GLU A 71 0.11 17.82 -8.34
N ASP A 72 -0.93 17.91 -9.17
CA ASP A 72 -2.24 18.40 -8.77
C ASP A 72 -2.89 17.45 -7.73
N ALA A 73 -2.84 16.14 -7.98
CA ALA A 73 -3.39 15.15 -7.06
C ALA A 73 -2.64 15.12 -5.71
N LEU A 74 -1.31 15.18 -5.74
CA LEU A 74 -0.50 15.14 -4.52
C LEU A 74 -0.56 16.45 -3.73
N ARG A 75 -0.71 17.60 -4.38
CA ARG A 75 -0.97 18.87 -3.69
C ARG A 75 -2.21 18.77 -2.80
N PHE A 76 -3.33 18.32 -3.39
CA PHE A 76 -4.56 18.11 -2.64
C PHE A 76 -4.36 17.12 -1.49
N TYR A 77 -3.65 16.01 -1.74
CA TYR A 77 -3.36 15.01 -0.71
C TYR A 77 -2.52 15.58 0.44
N PHE A 78 -1.45 16.32 0.13
CA PHE A 78 -0.55 16.94 1.11
C PHE A 78 -1.28 17.95 1.99
N GLU A 79 -2.03 18.87 1.39
CA GLU A 79 -2.82 19.87 2.12
C GLU A 79 -3.88 19.21 3.03
N SER A 80 -4.51 18.15 2.51
CA SER A 80 -5.47 17.33 3.25
C SER A 80 -4.83 16.60 4.44
N HIS A 81 -3.60 16.09 4.30
CA HIS A 81 -2.85 15.45 5.38
C HIS A 81 -2.36 16.47 6.42
N GLU A 82 -1.86 17.62 5.97
CA GLU A 82 -1.43 18.70 6.85
C GLU A 82 -2.58 19.22 7.71
N ALA A 83 -3.75 19.48 7.11
CA ALA A 83 -4.95 19.92 7.83
C ALA A 83 -5.44 18.92 8.88
N ARG A 84 -5.09 17.63 8.74
CA ARG A 84 -5.43 16.56 9.71
C ARG A 84 -4.30 16.27 10.71
N GLY A 85 -3.20 17.01 10.65
CA GLY A 85 -2.05 16.83 11.55
C GLY A 85 -1.13 15.67 11.20
N HIS A 86 -1.19 15.15 9.96
CA HIS A 86 -0.31 14.07 9.49
C HIS A 86 1.00 14.58 8.84
N GLY A 87 1.17 15.89 8.75
CA GLY A 87 2.29 16.55 8.05
C GLY A 87 2.05 16.71 6.55
N TYR A 88 2.96 17.42 5.89
CA TYR A 88 2.88 17.71 4.45
C TYR A 88 3.51 16.58 3.62
N LEU A 89 2.81 15.43 3.58
CA LEU A 89 3.24 14.22 2.88
C LEU A 89 2.02 13.41 2.40
N ALA A 90 2.26 12.40 1.55
CA ALA A 90 1.22 11.46 1.11
C ALA A 90 1.68 10.02 1.24
N TYR A 91 0.89 9.16 1.90
CA TYR A 91 1.20 7.74 1.97
C TYR A 91 0.86 7.02 0.67
N MET A 92 1.82 6.27 0.14
CA MET A 92 1.72 5.59 -1.16
C MET A 92 1.11 4.20 -1.03
N HIS A 93 -0.11 4.13 -0.50
CA HIS A 93 -0.80 2.86 -0.19
C HIS A 93 -0.97 1.97 -1.42
N ASP A 94 -1.74 2.42 -2.40
CA ASP A 94 -2.06 1.64 -3.60
C ASP A 94 -0.88 1.51 -4.57
N PRO A 95 -0.06 2.56 -4.79
CA PRO A 95 1.15 2.44 -5.60
C PRO A 95 2.13 1.37 -5.08
N LEU A 96 2.25 1.20 -3.76
CA LEU A 96 3.05 0.10 -3.20
C LEU A 96 2.47 -1.26 -3.58
N ALA A 97 1.16 -1.46 -3.45
CA ALA A 97 0.52 -2.74 -3.81
C ALA A 97 0.70 -3.06 -5.29
N ALA A 98 0.59 -2.06 -6.18
CA ALA A 98 0.86 -2.22 -7.61
C ALA A 98 2.33 -2.57 -7.89
N ALA A 99 3.28 -1.93 -7.20
CA ALA A 99 4.70 -2.24 -7.32
C ALA A 99 5.01 -3.69 -6.89
N VAL A 100 4.43 -4.14 -5.78
CA VAL A 100 4.60 -5.50 -5.24
C VAL A 100 3.99 -6.56 -6.15
N ALA A 101 2.88 -6.26 -6.83
CA ALA A 101 2.30 -7.17 -7.81
C ALA A 101 3.24 -7.44 -9.00
N MET A 102 4.07 -6.46 -9.37
CA MET A 102 5.09 -6.60 -10.41
C MET A 102 6.42 -7.16 -9.89
N ASP A 103 6.77 -6.86 -8.65
CA ASP A 103 8.00 -7.28 -8.01
C ASP A 103 7.76 -7.63 -6.53
N PRO A 104 7.41 -8.90 -6.25
CA PRO A 104 7.14 -9.38 -4.90
C PRO A 104 8.35 -9.30 -3.94
N GLU A 105 9.58 -9.21 -4.47
CA GLU A 105 10.81 -9.15 -3.66
C GLU A 105 11.07 -7.75 -3.09
N LEU A 106 10.27 -6.75 -3.49
CA LEU A 106 10.31 -5.40 -2.95
C LEU A 106 10.02 -5.35 -1.44
N LEU A 107 9.36 -6.37 -0.89
CA LEU A 107 9.04 -6.46 0.53
C LEU A 107 9.35 -7.83 1.11
N THR A 108 9.42 -7.89 2.44
CA THR A 108 9.38 -9.15 3.17
C THR A 108 7.94 -9.47 3.57
N THR A 109 7.59 -10.75 3.63
CA THR A 109 6.25 -11.18 4.02
C THR A 109 6.28 -12.19 5.15
N ARG A 110 5.22 -12.21 5.96
CA ARG A 110 4.93 -13.29 6.89
C ARG A 110 3.57 -13.90 6.58
N THR A 111 3.50 -15.22 6.53
CA THR A 111 2.24 -15.95 6.30
C THR A 111 1.35 -15.89 7.55
N ALA A 112 0.06 -15.68 7.36
CA ALA A 112 -0.94 -15.65 8.43
C ALA A 112 -2.29 -16.21 7.97
N THR A 113 -3.14 -16.51 8.95
CA THR A 113 -4.59 -16.56 8.72
C THR A 113 -5.19 -15.23 9.19
N VAL A 114 -5.99 -14.60 8.33
CA VAL A 114 -6.68 -13.35 8.61
C VAL A 114 -8.18 -13.59 8.61
N ASP A 115 -8.85 -13.15 9.66
CA ASP A 115 -10.30 -13.01 9.71
C ASP A 115 -10.67 -11.52 9.68
N VAL A 116 -11.85 -11.19 9.19
CA VAL A 116 -12.38 -9.82 9.22
C VAL A 116 -13.60 -9.81 10.13
N ASP A 117 -13.59 -8.93 11.13
CA ASP A 117 -14.76 -8.76 11.99
C ASP A 117 -15.84 -7.87 11.32
N PRO A 118 -17.09 -7.91 11.80
CA PRO A 118 -18.17 -7.09 11.24
C PRO A 118 -17.96 -5.57 11.36
N THR A 119 -16.95 -5.11 12.13
CA THR A 119 -16.59 -3.69 12.25
C THR A 119 -15.51 -3.26 11.26
N GLY A 120 -14.94 -4.22 10.51
CA GLY A 120 -13.85 -4.02 9.56
C GLY A 120 -12.45 -4.12 10.15
N ALA A 121 -12.29 -4.67 11.35
CA ALA A 121 -10.96 -4.96 11.87
C ALA A 121 -10.43 -6.28 11.29
N THR A 122 -9.17 -6.28 10.87
CA THR A 122 -8.45 -7.49 10.44
C THR A 122 -7.81 -8.17 11.65
N VAL A 123 -8.32 -9.36 12.00
CA VAL A 123 -7.81 -10.19 13.09
C VAL A 123 -6.80 -11.16 12.54
N THR A 124 -5.53 -11.05 12.98
CA THR A 124 -4.43 -11.88 12.49
C THR A 124 -4.06 -13.00 13.44
N ASP A 125 -4.04 -14.22 12.91
CA ASP A 125 -3.51 -15.41 13.58
C ASP A 125 -2.17 -15.79 12.95
N TRP A 126 -1.12 -15.59 13.74
CA TRP A 126 0.26 -15.90 13.38
C TRP A 126 0.72 -17.29 13.87
N SER A 127 -0.16 -18.08 14.48
CA SER A 127 0.20 -19.33 15.14
C SER A 127 0.48 -20.49 14.18
N GLY A 128 -0.03 -20.40 12.94
CA GLY A 128 0.09 -21.46 11.94
C GLY A 128 -0.79 -22.69 12.22
N LYS A 129 -1.74 -22.60 13.16
CA LYS A 129 -2.66 -23.71 13.49
C LYS A 129 -3.78 -23.90 12.47
N ARG A 130 -4.12 -22.83 11.73
CA ARG A 130 -5.15 -22.83 10.68
C ARG A 130 -4.48 -22.75 9.31
N ASN A 131 -5.21 -23.16 8.28
CA ASN A 131 -4.77 -22.95 6.91
C ASN A 131 -4.57 -21.44 6.68
N PRO A 132 -3.38 -21.01 6.23
CA PRO A 132 -3.14 -19.61 5.95
C PRO A 132 -3.92 -19.18 4.72
N ASN A 133 -4.24 -17.89 4.67
CA ASN A 133 -4.97 -17.28 3.56
C ASN A 133 -4.29 -16.00 3.02
N ALA A 134 -3.19 -15.56 3.63
CA ALA A 134 -2.47 -14.38 3.17
C ALA A 134 -0.98 -14.42 3.52
N ARG A 135 -0.19 -13.71 2.70
CA ARG A 135 1.17 -13.28 3.01
C ARG A 135 1.11 -11.78 3.34
N ILE A 136 1.27 -11.44 4.60
CA ILE A 136 1.22 -10.05 5.06
C ILE A 136 2.58 -9.40 4.83
N GLY A 137 2.62 -8.25 4.15
CA GLY A 137 3.85 -7.50 3.96
C GLY A 137 4.34 -6.86 5.27
N MET A 138 5.58 -7.14 5.66
CA MET A 138 6.13 -6.78 6.98
C MET A 138 7.12 -5.60 6.93
N SER A 139 7.88 -5.50 5.84
CA SER A 139 8.85 -4.43 5.65
C SER A 139 9.04 -4.15 4.17
N VAL A 140 9.30 -2.90 3.85
CA VAL A 140 9.68 -2.40 2.52
C VAL A 140 10.79 -1.38 2.71
N ASP A 141 11.73 -1.30 1.77
CA ASP A 141 12.67 -0.20 1.68
C ASP A 141 12.04 0.93 0.85
N PRO A 142 11.69 2.08 1.46
CA PRO A 142 11.06 3.18 0.73
C PRO A 142 11.97 3.77 -0.35
N ALA A 143 13.29 3.78 -0.16
CA ALA A 143 14.22 4.31 -1.14
C ALA A 143 14.20 3.46 -2.41
N VAL A 144 14.27 2.13 -2.26
CA VAL A 144 14.17 1.19 -3.40
C VAL A 144 12.81 1.31 -4.09
N PHE A 145 11.71 1.46 -3.33
CA PHE A 145 10.39 1.70 -3.91
C PHE A 145 10.38 2.99 -4.75
N PHE A 146 10.86 4.12 -4.21
CA PHE A 146 10.82 5.40 -4.91
C PHE A 146 11.78 5.48 -6.09
N ASP A 147 12.94 4.83 -6.03
CA ASP A 147 13.85 4.68 -7.18
C ASP A 147 13.12 4.03 -8.37
N ARG A 148 12.45 2.90 -8.11
CA ARG A 148 11.71 2.15 -9.12
C ARG A 148 10.45 2.90 -9.59
N PHE A 149 9.75 3.56 -8.67
CA PHE A 149 8.59 4.38 -8.97
C PHE A 149 8.96 5.52 -9.93
N VAL A 150 10.00 6.30 -9.58
CA VAL A 150 10.51 7.40 -10.41
C VAL A 150 10.98 6.90 -11.77
N GLU A 151 11.73 5.80 -11.81
CA GLU A 151 12.19 5.22 -13.07
C GLU A 151 11.02 4.82 -13.98
N ARG A 152 9.96 4.23 -13.41
CA ARG A 152 8.82 3.71 -14.18
C ARG A 152 7.91 4.82 -14.69
N ILE A 153 7.57 5.78 -13.84
CA ILE A 153 6.78 6.95 -14.25
C ILE A 153 7.58 7.82 -15.22
N GLY A 154 8.88 8.00 -14.99
CA GLY A 154 9.76 8.72 -15.92
C GLY A 154 9.83 8.09 -17.31
N ARG A 155 9.89 6.75 -17.38
CA ARG A 155 9.81 6.02 -18.66
C ARG A 155 8.47 6.20 -19.36
N PHE A 156 7.38 6.23 -18.62
CA PHE A 156 6.04 6.48 -19.18
C PHE A 156 5.91 7.92 -19.69
N ALA A 157 6.32 8.90 -18.89
CA ALA A 157 6.27 10.32 -19.24
C ALA A 157 7.01 10.67 -20.53
N ARG A 158 8.13 10.00 -20.84
CA ARG A 158 8.88 10.19 -22.10
C ARG A 158 8.18 9.63 -23.34
N ARG A 159 7.14 8.80 -23.16
CA ARG A 159 6.39 8.17 -24.27
C ARG A 159 5.10 8.91 -24.60
N THR A 160 4.71 9.88 -23.78
CA THR A 160 3.46 10.64 -23.86
C THR A 160 3.75 12.11 -24.08
#